data_AF-A0A0P9FJN3-F1
#
_entry.id   AF-A0A0P9FJN3-F1
#
_cell.length_a   1.000
_cell.length_b   1.000
_cell.length_c   1.000
_cell.angle_alpha   90.00
_cell.angle_beta   90.00
_cell.angle_gamma   90.00
#
_symmetry.space_group_name_H-M   'P 1'
#
loop_
_entity.id
_entity.type
_entity.pdbx_description
1 polymer ?
#
loop_
_entity_poly.entity_id
_entity_poly.type
_entity_poly.pdbx_seq_one_letter_code
_entity_poly.pdbx_strand_id
1 'polypeptide(L)'
;MEGFEAKILMLLVEGLVQLGLTVTLLLCAYKLKKLSIPEFSPACRTLSLGMFWLAVSIIVPFILGLIAPLVLEDSINEYYYVLFELPYSALTIVSMFIFMSAYRKFKIIANAT
;
A
#
# COMPACT_ATOMS: atom_id res chain seq x y z
N MET A 1 -17.64 25.89 15.55
CA MET A 1 -18.09 24.49 15.49
C MET A 1 -17.98 23.91 14.07
N GLU A 2 -18.19 24.69 13.01
CA GLU A 2 -18.07 24.24 11.60
C GLU A 2 -16.69 23.65 11.20
N GLY A 3 -15.59 24.12 11.80
CA GLY A 3 -14.24 23.62 11.47
C GLY A 3 -13.86 22.26 12.07
N PHE A 4 -14.60 21.77 13.07
CA PHE A 4 -14.34 20.47 13.71
C PHE A 4 -15.04 19.34 12.95
N GLU A 5 -16.30 19.55 12.57
CA GLU A 5 -17.08 18.60 11.78
C GLU A 5 -16.47 18.36 10.40
N ALA A 6 -15.98 19.43 9.74
CA ALA A 6 -15.30 19.32 8.45
C ALA A 6 -14.00 18.49 8.51
N LYS A 7 -13.23 18.59 9.61
CA LYS A 7 -12.01 17.79 9.81
C LYS A 7 -12.31 16.31 10.02
N ILE A 8 -13.35 16.00 10.81
CA ILE A 8 -13.78 14.61 11.02
C ILE A 8 -14.30 14.01 9.70
N LEU A 9 -15.07 14.78 8.94
CA LEU A 9 -15.58 14.35 7.64
C LEU A 9 -14.44 14.07 6.65
N MET A 10 -13.44 14.95 6.56
CA MET A 10 -12.25 14.71 5.72
C MET A 10 -11.50 13.44 6.14
N LEU A 11 -11.27 13.25 7.44
CA LEU A 11 -10.56 12.08 7.95
C LEU A 11 -11.31 10.76 7.68
N LEU A 12 -12.65 10.78 7.74
CA LEU A 12 -13.50 9.66 7.35
C LEU A 12 -13.42 9.37 5.84
N VAL A 13 -13.47 10.41 5.00
CA VAL A 13 -13.36 10.25 3.54
C VAL A 13 -11.99 9.70 3.16
N GLU A 14 -10.92 10.24 3.73
CA GLU A 14 -9.55 9.75 3.53
C GLU A 14 -9.41 8.29 3.96
N GLY A 15 -9.92 7.93 5.14
CA GLY A 15 -9.92 6.54 5.62
C GLY A 15 -10.68 5.59 4.70
N LEU A 16 -11.86 5.99 4.21
CA LEU A 16 -12.64 5.19 3.26
C LEU A 16 -11.91 4.99 1.93
N VAL A 17 -11.28 6.05 1.39
CA VAL A 17 -10.49 5.97 0.16
C VAL A 17 -9.29 5.03 0.35
N GLN A 18 -8.56 5.15 1.46
CA GLN A 18 -7.42 4.29 1.78
C GLN A 18 -7.82 2.82 1.94
N LEU A 19 -8.95 2.54 2.60
CA LEU A 19 -9.51 1.19 2.71
C LEU A 19 -9.93 0.65 1.34
N GLY A 20 -10.62 1.45 0.53
CA GLY A 20 -11.01 1.07 -0.83
C GLY A 20 -9.82 0.73 -1.73
N LEU A 21 -8.76 1.54 -1.68
CA LEU A 21 -7.50 1.30 -2.39
C LEU A 21 -6.82 0.02 -1.90
N THR A 22 -6.70 -0.15 -0.59
CA THR A 22 -6.12 -1.35 0.04
C THR A 22 -6.85 -2.62 -0.42
N VAL A 23 -8.18 -2.63 -0.35
CA VAL A 23 -9.02 -3.75 -0.79
C VAL A 23 -8.82 -4.03 -2.27
N THR A 24 -8.81 -3.00 -3.11
CA THR A 24 -8.60 -3.14 -4.55
C THR A 24 -7.24 -3.76 -4.87
N LEU A 25 -6.17 -3.30 -4.22
CA LEU A 25 -4.83 -3.83 -4.38
C LEU A 25 -4.73 -5.29 -3.94
N LEU A 26 -5.35 -5.65 -2.82
CA LEU A 26 -5.40 -7.03 -2.32
C LEU A 26 -6.20 -7.95 -3.24
N LEU A 27 -7.34 -7.49 -3.78
CA LEU A 27 -8.11 -8.23 -4.77
C LEU A 27 -7.33 -8.44 -6.06
N CYS A 28 -6.61 -7.42 -6.54
CA CYS A 28 -5.69 -7.53 -7.67
C CYS A 28 -4.58 -8.55 -7.39
N ALA A 29 -3.94 -8.48 -6.22
CA ALA A 29 -2.91 -9.42 -5.80
C ALA A 29 -3.43 -10.87 -5.78
N TYR A 30 -4.65 -11.07 -5.27
CA TYR A 30 -5.32 -12.36 -5.23
C TYR A 30 -5.62 -12.90 -6.65
N LYS A 31 -6.21 -12.07 -7.51
CA LYS A 31 -6.50 -12.45 -8.91
C LYS A 31 -5.23 -12.77 -9.71
N LEU A 32 -4.16 -12.00 -9.52
CA LEU A 32 -2.86 -12.24 -10.15
C LEU A 32 -2.25 -13.60 -9.74
N LYS A 33 -2.43 -14.02 -8.48
CA LYS A 33 -2.01 -15.37 -8.04
C LYS A 33 -2.84 -16.49 -8.66
N LYS A 34 -4.10 -16.21 -9.00
CA LYS A 34 -5.03 -17.19 -9.57
C LYS A 34 -4.91 -17.33 -11.10
N LEU A 35 -4.32 -16.35 -11.79
CA LEU A 35 -4.07 -16.45 -13.23
C LEU A 35 -3.13 -17.61 -13.54
N SER A 36 -3.66 -18.62 -14.23
CA SER A 36 -3.06 -19.93 -14.46
C SER A 36 -2.27 -20.04 -15.76
N ILE A 37 -1.56 -18.98 -16.16
CA ILE A 37 -0.67 -19.06 -17.33
C ILE A 37 0.71 -19.51 -16.82
N PRO A 38 1.14 -20.76 -17.06
CA PRO A 38 2.35 -21.32 -16.45
C PRO A 38 3.61 -20.50 -16.78
N GLU A 39 3.69 -19.98 -18.00
CA GLU A 39 4.80 -19.16 -18.50
C GLU A 39 4.95 -17.84 -17.73
N PHE A 40 3.85 -17.18 -17.38
CA PHE A 40 3.87 -15.90 -16.65
C PHE A 40 3.76 -16.04 -15.13
N SER A 41 3.54 -17.25 -14.62
CA SER A 41 3.42 -17.55 -13.19
C SER A 41 4.49 -16.88 -12.29
N PRO A 42 5.80 -16.91 -12.60
CA PRO A 42 6.80 -16.26 -11.76
C PRO A 42 6.72 -14.72 -11.78
N ALA A 43 6.33 -14.13 -12.91
CA ALA A 43 6.15 -12.68 -13.04
C ALA A 43 4.87 -12.21 -12.31
N CYS A 44 3.76 -12.93 -12.47
CA CYS A 44 2.50 -12.68 -11.77
C CYS A 44 2.63 -12.82 -10.24
N ARG A 45 3.40 -13.80 -9.75
CA ARG A 45 3.69 -13.94 -8.31
C ARG A 45 4.47 -12.74 -7.77
N THR A 46 5.47 -12.28 -8.52
CA THR A 46 6.27 -11.10 -8.14
C THR A 46 5.41 -9.85 -8.15
N LEU A 47 4.57 -9.67 -9.17
CA LEU A 47 3.63 -8.55 -9.27
C LEU A 47 2.62 -8.56 -8.11
N SER A 48 2.06 -9.71 -7.78
CA SER A 48 1.15 -9.89 -6.64
C SER A 48 1.81 -9.51 -5.31
N LEU A 49 3.09 -9.87 -5.13
CA LEU A 49 3.86 -9.46 -3.95
C LEU A 49 4.01 -7.93 -3.88
N GLY A 50 4.29 -7.27 -5.01
CA GLY A 50 4.37 -5.81 -5.07
C GLY A 50 3.05 -5.12 -4.71
N MET A 51 1.92 -5.65 -5.23
CA MET A 51 0.57 -5.18 -4.91
C MET A 51 0.25 -5.34 -3.43
N PHE A 52 0.66 -6.46 -2.82
CA PHE A 52 0.50 -6.68 -1.39
C PHE A 52 1.30 -5.67 -0.55
N TRP A 53 2.57 -5.45 -0.88
CA TRP A 53 3.40 -4.47 -0.17
C TRP A 53 2.90 -3.03 -0.32
N LEU A 54 2.32 -2.69 -1.47
CA LEU A 54 1.67 -1.39 -1.66
C LEU A 54 0.39 -1.26 -0.81
N ALA A 55 -0.39 -2.34 -0.67
CA ALA A 55 -1.54 -2.34 0.23
C ALA A 55 -1.10 -2.17 1.70
N VAL A 56 0.00 -2.82 2.10
CA VAL A 56 0.61 -2.67 3.43
C VAL A 56 1.11 -1.24 3.65
N SER A 57 1.72 -0.61 2.63
CA SER A 57 2.20 0.77 2.75
C SER A 57 1.07 1.77 3.00
N ILE A 58 -0.16 1.49 2.57
CA ILE A 58 -1.32 2.34 2.82
C ILE A 58 -1.93 2.05 4.20
N ILE A 59 -2.17 0.77 4.53
CA ILE A 59 -2.91 0.41 5.75
C ILE A 59 -2.11 0.62 7.03
N VAL A 60 -0.78 0.44 7.00
CA VAL A 60 0.06 0.56 8.20
C VAL A 60 0.09 2.00 8.72
N PRO A 61 0.43 3.02 7.91
CA PRO A 61 0.36 4.42 8.33
C PRO A 61 -1.05 4.84 8.76
N PHE A 62 -2.10 4.31 8.11
CA PHE A 62 -3.48 4.57 8.53
C PHE A 62 -3.77 4.06 9.94
N ILE A 63 -3.45 2.79 10.22
CA ILE A 63 -3.63 2.20 11.56
C ILE A 63 -2.79 2.95 12.59
N LEU A 64 -1.53 3.27 12.25
CA LEU A 64 -0.69 4.08 13.12
C LEU A 64 -1.34 5.44 13.37
N GLY A 65 -1.93 6.08 12.37
CA GLY A 65 -2.59 7.38 12.49
C GLY A 65 -3.79 7.37 13.44
N LEU A 66 -4.45 6.21 13.60
CA LEU A 66 -5.51 6.00 14.58
C LEU A 66 -4.98 5.74 15.99
N ILE A 67 -3.87 5.02 16.12
CA ILE A 67 -3.32 4.59 17.41
C ILE A 67 -2.42 5.66 18.03
N ALA A 68 -1.60 6.34 17.23
CA ALA A 68 -0.60 7.29 17.70
C ALA A 68 -1.18 8.45 18.53
N PRO A 69 -2.35 9.04 18.21
CA PRO A 69 -2.96 10.06 19.07
C PRO A 69 -3.30 9.54 20.47
N LEU A 70 -3.59 8.24 20.61
CA LEU A 70 -3.91 7.61 21.89
C LEU A 70 -2.68 7.32 22.75
N VAL A 71 -1.49 7.23 22.13
CA VAL A 71 -0.25 6.85 22.82
C VAL A 71 0.65 8.07 23.06
N LEU A 72 0.73 8.97 22.09
CA LEU A 72 1.67 10.07 22.07
C LEU A 72 1.05 11.41 22.48
N GLU A 73 -0.29 11.49 22.51
CA GLU A 73 -1.08 12.66 22.88
C GLU A 73 -0.52 13.95 22.25
N ASP A 74 0.25 14.72 23.01
CA ASP A 74 0.80 16.02 22.60
C ASP A 74 2.07 15.94 21.74
N SER A 75 2.80 14.82 21.78
CA SER A 75 4.08 14.64 21.08
C SER A 75 3.95 14.11 19.65
N ILE A 76 2.73 13.84 19.19
CA ILE A 76 2.49 13.23 17.87
C ILE A 76 3.09 14.06 16.71
N ASN A 77 3.07 15.39 16.83
CA ASN A 77 3.60 16.29 15.81
C ASN A 77 5.13 16.17 15.67
N GLU A 78 5.84 15.87 16.76
CA GLU A 78 7.30 15.70 16.75
C GLU A 78 7.72 14.39 16.05
N TYR A 79 6.89 13.35 16.17
CA TYR A 79 7.17 12.03 15.62
C TYR A 79 6.41 11.71 14.32
N TYR A 80 5.59 12.64 13.82
CA TYR A 80 4.72 12.42 12.65
C TYR A 80 5.48 11.85 11.46
N TYR A 81 6.61 12.47 11.10
CA TYR A 81 7.40 12.03 9.96
C TYR A 81 7.94 10.60 10.15
N VAL A 82 8.46 10.29 11.34
CA VAL A 82 9.09 8.99 11.62
C VAL A 82 8.05 7.88 11.72
N LEU A 83 6.85 8.18 12.21
CA LEU A 83 5.79 7.19 12.43
C LEU A 83 4.92 6.94 11.21
N PHE A 84 4.71 7.93 10.34
CA PHE A 84 3.78 7.80 9.21
C PHE A 84 4.50 7.88 7.87
N GLU A 85 5.21 8.98 7.60
CA GLU A 85 5.84 9.27 6.30
C GLU A 85 6.96 8.28 5.98
N LEU A 86 7.81 7.98 6.95
CA LEU A 86 8.96 7.10 6.75
C LEU A 86 8.54 5.64 6.47
N PRO A 87 7.63 5.02 7.24
CA PRO A 87 7.09 3.69 6.92
C PRO A 87 6.34 3.67 5.58
N TYR A 88 5.52 4.68 5.29
CA TYR A 88 4.83 4.81 4.01
C TYR A 88 5.82 4.81 2.84
N SER A 89 6.81 5.70 2.90
CA SER A 89 7.81 5.90 1.85
C SER A 89 8.68 4.65 1.67
N ALA A 90 9.17 4.06 2.77
CA ALA A 90 10.00 2.86 2.72
C ALA A 90 9.26 1.67 2.08
N LEU A 91 8.02 1.42 2.49
CA LEU A 91 7.21 0.32 1.95
C LEU A 91 6.82 0.57 0.48
N THR A 92 6.54 1.82 0.12
CA THR A 92 6.24 2.20 -1.27
C THR A 92 7.46 2.00 -2.18
N ILE A 93 8.65 2.38 -1.72
CA ILE A 93 9.91 2.13 -2.45
C ILE A 93 10.13 0.62 -2.64
N VAL A 94 9.94 -0.19 -1.59
CA VAL A 94 10.03 -1.66 -1.67
C VAL A 94 9.06 -2.21 -2.71
N SER A 95 7.80 -1.76 -2.70
CA SER A 95 6.81 -2.17 -3.70
C SER A 95 7.25 -1.82 -5.13
N MET A 96 7.81 -0.62 -5.33
CA MET A 96 8.30 -0.17 -6.64
C MET A 96 9.47 -1.02 -7.15
N PHE A 97 10.42 -1.40 -6.29
CA PHE A 97 11.49 -2.34 -6.66
C PHE A 97 10.94 -3.70 -7.09
N ILE A 98 9.92 -4.20 -6.39
CA ILE A 98 9.26 -5.47 -6.72
C ILE A 98 8.54 -5.36 -8.07
N PHE A 99 7.87 -4.24 -8.36
CA PHE A 99 7.24 -4.00 -9.65
C PHE A 99 8.25 -3.93 -10.81
N MET A 100 9.39 -3.25 -10.61
CA MET A 100 10.47 -3.25 -11.59
C MET A 100 11.01 -4.68 -11.84
N SER A 101 11.14 -5.49 -10.79
CA SER A 101 11.54 -6.89 -10.89
C SER A 101 10.50 -7.73 -11.67
N ALA A 102 9.22 -7.54 -11.39
CA ALA A 102 8.13 -8.21 -12.12
C ALA A 102 8.15 -7.83 -13.60
N TYR A 103 8.30 -6.54 -13.92
CA TYR A 103 8.39 -6.05 -15.30
C TYR A 103 9.56 -6.67 -16.06
N ARG A 104 10.75 -6.75 -15.45
CA ARG A 104 11.91 -7.42 -16.06
C ARG A 104 11.62 -8.88 -16.38
N LYS A 105 10.93 -9.60 -15.49
CA LYS A 105 10.53 -11.00 -15.74
C LYS A 105 9.55 -11.11 -16.90
N PHE A 106 8.54 -10.24 -16.97
CA PHE A 106 7.62 -10.19 -18.11
C PHE A 106 8.34 -9.92 -19.43
N LYS A 107 9.28 -8.98 -19.45
CA LYS A 107 10.08 -8.65 -20.65
C LYS A 107 10.92 -9.84 -21.12
N ILE A 108 11.54 -10.58 -20.19
CA ILE A 108 12.34 -11.77 -20.52
C ILE A 108 11.46 -12.86 -21.15
N ILE A 109 10.28 -13.12 -20.57
CA ILE A 109 9.35 -14.13 -21.08
C ILE A 109 8.83 -13.71 -22.47
N ALA A 110 8.43 -12.46 -22.65
CA ALA A 110 7.90 -11.95 -23.91
C ALA A 110 8.93 -11.96 -25.06
N ASN A 111 10.23 -11.89 -24.77
CA ASN A 111 11.28 -12.00 -25.78
C ASN A 111 11.66 -13.46 -26.10
N ALA A 112 11.19 -14.42 -25.31
CA ALA A 112 11.47 -15.85 -25.48
C ALA A 112 10.34 -16.60 -26.22
N THR A 113 9.16 -16.00 -26.29
CA THR A 113 7.98 -16.42 -27.08
C THR A 113 7.97 -15.73 -28.44
#